data_AF-A0A024P6H3-F1
#
_entry.id   AF-A0A024P6H3-F1
#
_cell.length_a   1.000
_cell.length_b   1.000
_cell.length_c   1.000
_cell.angle_alpha   90.00
_cell.angle_beta   90.00
_cell.angle_gamma   90.00
#
_symmetry.space_group_name_H-M   'P 1'
#
loop_
_entity.id
_entity.type
_entity.pdbx_description
1 polymer ?
#
loop_
_entity_poly.entity_id
_entity_poly.type
_entity_poly.pdbx_seq_one_letter_code
_entity_poly.pdbx_strand_id
1 'polypeptide(L)' 'MGKVHNSFNQGNGDVYSSSGTNISEVKRRNDQSGLSYNQVKEMLAKSNRTNK' A
#
# COMPACT_ATOMS: atom_id res chain seq x y z
N MET A 1 11.03 25.62 -19.36
CA MET A 1 10.51 24.30 -18.94
C MET A 1 11.24 23.88 -17.66
N GLY A 2 10.65 24.15 -16.49
CA GLY A 2 11.27 23.86 -15.21
C GLY A 2 11.27 22.36 -14.93
N LYS A 3 12.43 21.82 -14.55
CA LYS A 3 12.54 20.45 -14.03
C LYS A 3 11.85 20.41 -12.67
N VAL A 4 10.75 19.67 -12.56
CA VAL A 4 10.11 19.37 -11.27
C VAL A 4 10.96 18.36 -10.53
N HIS A 5 11.79 18.84 -9.60
CA HIS A 5 12.51 17.98 -8.67
C HIS A 5 11.53 17.50 -7.60
N ASN A 6 10.99 16.29 -7.75
CA ASN A 6 10.24 15.68 -6.66
C ASN A 6 11.19 14.85 -5.79
N SER A 7 11.86 15.52 -4.85
CA SER A 7 12.64 14.84 -3.81
C SER A 7 11.68 14.36 -2.73
N PHE A 8 11.37 13.07 -2.74
CA PHE A 8 10.63 12.41 -1.66
C PHE A 8 11.55 12.25 -0.45
N ASN A 9 11.42 13.15 0.53
CA ASN A 9 12.13 13.04 1.79
C ASN A 9 11.45 11.98 2.66
N GLN A 10 12.12 10.84 2.83
CA GLN A 10 11.69 9.75 3.70
C GLN A 10 12.09 10.10 5.14
N GLY A 11 11.28 10.88 5.82
CA GLY A 11 11.50 11.24 7.23
C GLY A 11 10.20 11.65 7.90
N ASN A 12 9.63 10.75 8.70
CA ASN A 12 8.67 10.94 9.81
C ASN A 12 7.72 12.17 9.79
N GLY A 13 7.22 12.57 8.61
CA GLY A 13 6.27 13.65 8.43
C GLY A 13 5.12 13.19 7.53
N ASP A 14 3.93 13.74 7.74
CA ASP A 14 2.77 13.42 6.92
C ASP A 14 3.03 13.72 5.44
N VAL A 15 3.03 12.67 4.61
CA VAL A 15 3.27 12.78 3.17
C VAL A 15 1.94 13.02 2.48
N TYR A 16 1.82 14.12 1.74
CA TYR A 16 0.62 14.44 0.95
C TYR A 16 0.86 14.29 -0.54
N SER A 17 -0.09 13.69 -1.25
CA SER A 17 -0.17 13.72 -2.72
C SER A 17 -0.44 15.14 -3.22
N SER A 18 -0.16 15.42 -4.49
CA SER A 18 -0.57 16.66 -5.17
C SER A 18 -2.08 16.92 -5.13
N SER A 19 -2.86 15.85 -4.98
CA SER A 19 -4.31 15.88 -4.77
C SER A 19 -4.73 16.15 -3.32
N GLY A 20 -3.79 16.39 -2.39
CA GLY A 20 -4.06 16.61 -0.96
C GLY A 20 -4.27 15.33 -0.14
N THR A 21 -4.03 14.15 -0.72
CA THR A 21 -4.22 12.86 -0.03
C THR A 21 -3.09 12.57 0.95
N ASN A 22 -3.39 12.38 2.24
CA ASN A 22 -2.40 11.92 3.22
C ASN A 22 -2.03 10.44 2.95
N ILE A 23 -0.84 10.23 2.40
CA ILE A 23 -0.29 8.93 2.04
C ILE A 23 0.07 8.09 3.27
N SER A 24 0.52 8.72 4.36
CA SER A 24 0.85 8.03 5.61
C SER A 24 -0.38 7.36 6.21
N GLU A 25 -1.51 8.07 6.24
CA GLU A 25 -2.78 7.57 6.74
C GLU A 25 -3.37 6.47 5.83
N VAL A 26 -3.23 6.61 4.52
CA VAL A 26 -3.67 5.57 3.57
C VAL A 26 -2.87 4.28 3.75
N LYS A 27 -1.55 4.36 3.92
CA LYS A 27 -0.71 3.18 4.21
C LYS A 27 -1.14 2.50 5.50
N ARG A 28 -1.32 3.28 6.58
CA ARG A 28 -1.79 2.77 7.88
C ARG A 28 -3.13 2.05 7.77
N ARG A 29 -4.08 2.59 6.99
CA ARG A 29 -5.39 1.97 6.76
C ARG A 29 -5.28 0.72 5.89
N ASN A 30 -4.43 0.72 4.88
CA ASN A 30 -4.20 -0.46 4.03
C ASN A 30 -3.62 -1.62 4.86
N ASP A 31 -2.69 -1.33 5.78
CA ASP A 31 -2.15 -2.32 6.71
C ASP A 31 -3.22 -2.88 7.67
N GLN A 32 -4.26 -2.10 7.97
CA GLN A 32 -5.40 -2.50 8.81
C GLN A 32 -6.57 -3.12 8.05
N SER A 33 -6.58 -3.07 6.72
CA SER A 33 -7.73 -3.46 5.88
C SER A 33 -7.84 -4.98 5.64
N GLY A 34 -7.02 -5.77 6.34
CA GLY A 34 -7.08 -7.23 6.33
C GLY A 34 -6.01 -7.86 5.43
N LEU A 35 -6.32 -9.05 4.89
CA LEU A 35 -5.35 -9.81 4.11
C LEU A 35 -5.02 -9.10 2.80
N SER A 36 -3.73 -8.96 2.53
CA SER A 36 -3.26 -8.54 1.23
C SER A 36 -3.71 -9.53 0.15
N TYR A 37 -3.82 -9.03 -1.08
CA TYR A 37 -4.10 -9.84 -2.25
C TYR A 37 -3.21 -11.09 -2.36
N ASN A 38 -1.92 -10.96 -2.03
CA ASN A 38 -0.98 -12.09 -2.06
C ASN A 38 -1.30 -13.13 -0.97
N GLN A 39 -1.64 -12.70 0.24
CA GLN A 39 -2.06 -13.61 1.32
C GLN A 39 -3.35 -14.35 0.94
N VAL A 40 -4.33 -13.67 0.34
CA VAL A 40 -5.56 -14.32 -0.14
C VAL A 40 -5.25 -15.33 -1.25
N LYS A 41 -4.37 -14.98 -2.20
CA LYS A 41 -3.93 -15.90 -3.27
C LYS A 41 -3.28 -17.16 -2.69
N GLU A 42 -2.41 -17.02 -1.69
CA GLU A 42 -1.79 -18.16 -1.01
C GLU A 42 -2.81 -19.02 -0.26
N MET A 43 -3.76 -18.41 0.44
CA MET A 43 -4.83 -19.13 1.13
C MET A 43 -5.69 -19.91 0.14
N LEU A 44 -6.12 -19.29 -0.96
CA LEU A 44 -6.89 -19.94 -2.01
C LEU A 44 -6.11 -21.09 -2.65
N ALA A 45 -4.82 -20.89 -2.92
CA ALA A 45 -3.96 -21.95 -3.45
C ALA A 45 -3.87 -23.14 -2.48
N LYS A 46 -3.70 -22.89 -1.17
CA LYS A 46 -3.69 -23.93 -0.13
C LYS A 46 -5.02 -24.67 -0.06
N SER A 47 -6.14 -23.94 0.02
CA SER A 47 -7.50 -24.52 0.07
C SER A 47 -7.83 -25.34 -1.18
N ASN A 48 -7.44 -24.88 -2.36
CA ASN A 48 -7.67 -25.61 -3.61
C ASN A 48 -6.80 -26.87 -3.74
N ARG A 49 -5.63 -26.94 -3.07
CA ARG A 49 -4.83 -28.17 -3.01
C ARG A 49 -5.41 -29.21 -2.06
N THR A 50 -6.08 -28.79 -0.99
CA THR A 50 -6.71 -29.70 -0.02
C THR A 50 -8.07 -30.25 -0.48
N ASN A 51 -8.68 -29.68 -1.52
CA ASN A 51 -9.95 -30.15 -2.11
C ASN A 51 -9.74 -31.00 -3.38
N LYS A 52 -8.59 -31.66 -3.52
CA LYS A 52 -8.23 -32.51 -4.67
C LYS A 52 -7.87 -33.90 -4.19
#